data_AF-A0A7J4J4D7-F1
#
_entry.id   AF-A0A7J4J4D7-F1
#
_cell.length_a   1.000
_cell.length_b   1.000
_cell.length_c   1.000
_cell.angle_alpha   90.00
_cell.angle_beta   90.00
_cell.angle_gamma   90.00
#
_symmetry.space_group_name_H-M   'P 1'
#
loop_
_entity.id
_entity.type
_entity.pdbx_description
1 polymer ?
#
loop_
_entity_poly.entity_id
_entity_poly.type
_entity_poly.pdbx_seq_one_letter_code
_entity_poly.pdbx_strand_id
1 'polypeptide(L)'
;MQGTVKFFNRTKGFGFIHGDDGKDYFVHSTALPRGLFLRDNDYVSFDSVQGDRGMKAENVKLLEKGSERSGGEQQQQQPQQSEEQDTNEDDGADE
;
A
#
# COMPACT_ATOMS: atom_id res chain seq x y z
N MET A 1 -13.29 16.75 0.76
CA MET A 1 -13.20 15.86 1.95
C MET A 1 -12.01 14.94 1.82
N GLN A 2 -11.56 14.32 2.90
CA GLN A 2 -10.44 13.38 2.92
C GLN A 2 -10.83 12.11 3.65
N GLY A 3 -10.16 11.01 3.31
CA GLY A 3 -10.40 9.72 3.94
C GLY A 3 -9.48 8.63 3.42
N THR A 4 -9.59 7.47 4.06
CA THR A 4 -8.80 6.28 3.75
C THR A 4 -9.66 5.27 3.00
N VAL A 5 -9.14 4.73 1.90
CA VAL A 5 -9.81 3.69 1.14
C VAL A 5 -9.84 2.42 1.98
N LYS A 6 -11.05 2.02 2.41
CA LYS A 6 -11.26 0.80 3.19
C LYS A 6 -11.11 -0.44 2.33
N PHE A 7 -11.70 -0.40 1.14
CA PHE A 7 -11.49 -1.41 0.10
C PHE A 7 -11.88 -0.87 -1.27
N PHE A 8 -11.25 -1.40 -2.31
CA PHE A 8 -11.64 -1.13 -3.69
C PHE A 8 -11.57 -2.40 -4.53
N ASN A 9 -12.70 -2.79 -5.12
CA ASN A 9 -12.78 -3.95 -6.01
C ASN A 9 -12.61 -3.50 -7.47
N ARG A 10 -11.42 -3.73 -8.02
CA ARG A 10 -11.09 -3.36 -9.41
C ARG A 10 -11.88 -4.15 -10.45
N THR A 11 -12.23 -5.39 -10.15
CA THR A 11 -12.99 -6.27 -11.05
C THR A 11 -14.45 -5.81 -11.17
N LYS A 12 -15.05 -5.39 -10.05
CA LYS A 12 -16.42 -4.86 -10.03
C LYS A 12 -16.51 -3.36 -10.28
N GLY A 13 -15.40 -2.63 -10.13
CA GLY A 13 -15.33 -1.19 -10.36
C GLY A 13 -15.95 -0.33 -9.25
N PHE A 14 -16.04 -0.82 -8.01
CA PHE A 14 -16.57 -0.05 -6.87
C PHE A 14 -15.77 -0.30 -5.59
N GLY A 15 -15.89 0.61 -4.62
CA GLY A 15 -15.27 0.49 -3.31
C GLY A 15 -15.90 1.42 -2.28
N PHE A 16 -15.26 1.50 -1.11
CA PHE A 16 -15.67 2.39 -0.03
C PHE A 16 -14.47 3.14 0.55
N ILE A 17 -14.70 4.41 0.83
CA ILE A 17 -13.74 5.32 1.47
C ILE A 17 -14.29 5.68 2.84
N HIS A 18 -13.49 5.46 3.88
CA HIS A 18 -13.80 5.90 5.22
C HIS A 18 -13.34 7.35 5.38
N GLY A 19 -14.27 8.28 5.49
CA GLY A 19 -13.98 9.69 5.68
C GLY A 19 -13.46 9.98 7.09
N ASP A 20 -12.63 11.02 7.22
CA ASP A 20 -12.18 11.51 8.54
C ASP A 20 -13.33 12.02 9.43
N ASP A 21 -14.51 12.28 8.85
CA ASP A 21 -15.74 12.61 9.56
C ASP A 21 -16.44 11.37 10.18
N GLY A 22 -15.87 10.17 9.98
CA GLY A 22 -16.37 8.90 10.53
C GLY A 22 -17.49 8.25 9.71
N LYS A 23 -17.77 8.76 8.50
CA LYS A 23 -18.77 8.19 7.59
C LYS A 23 -18.11 7.41 6.45
N ASP A 24 -18.84 6.43 5.94
CA ASP A 24 -18.43 5.66 4.78
C ASP A 24 -19.02 6.25 3.50
N TYR A 25 -18.16 6.46 2.51
CA TYR A 25 -18.50 7.02 1.21
C TYR A 25 -18.34 5.98 0.12
N PHE A 26 -19.37 5.80 -0.69
CA PHE A 26 -19.34 4.89 -1.82
C PHE A 26 -18.55 5.50 -2.99
N VAL A 27 -17.58 4.79 -3.53
CA VAL A 27 -16.80 5.22 -4.71
C VAL A 27 -17.01 4.26 -5.88
N HIS A 28 -17.21 4.82 -7.07
CA HIS A 28 -17.29 4.07 -8.32
C HIS A 28 -16.07 4.38 -9.21
N SER A 29 -15.65 3.43 -10.04
CA SER A 29 -14.52 3.59 -10.97
C SER A 29 -14.71 4.75 -11.95
N THR A 30 -15.96 5.14 -12.24
CA THR A 30 -16.28 6.32 -13.07
C THR A 30 -15.96 7.65 -12.39
N ALA A 31 -15.87 7.67 -11.06
CA ALA A 31 -15.49 8.85 -10.28
C ALA A 31 -13.96 9.01 -10.19
N LEU A 32 -13.20 8.01 -10.65
CA LEU A 32 -11.75 8.03 -10.70
C LEU A 32 -11.28 8.61 -12.05
N PRO A 33 -10.23 9.44 -12.05
CA PRO A 33 -9.62 9.90 -13.30
C PRO A 33 -8.99 8.71 -14.06
N ARG A 34 -8.87 8.86 -15.39
CA ARG A 34 -8.32 7.79 -16.24
C ARG A 34 -6.91 7.41 -15.80
N GLY A 35 -6.69 6.10 -15.61
CA GLY A 35 -5.40 5.55 -15.21
C GLY A 35 -5.14 5.58 -13.70
N LEU A 36 -6.04 6.13 -12.90
CA LEU A 36 -5.95 6.09 -11.45
C LEU A 36 -6.67 4.85 -10.91
N PHE A 37 -5.98 4.10 -10.05
CA PHE A 37 -6.52 2.93 -9.38
C PHE A 37 -6.32 3.09 -7.88
N LEU A 38 -7.42 2.98 -7.14
CA LEU A 38 -7.37 2.96 -5.69
C LEU A 38 -6.96 1.58 -5.17
N ARG A 39 -6.17 1.58 -4.11
CA ARG A 39 -5.82 0.40 -3.32
C ARG A 39 -6.38 0.54 -1.92
N ASP A 40 -6.43 -0.57 -1.21
CA ASP A 40 -6.67 -0.57 0.23
C ASP A 40 -5.62 0.29 0.95
N ASN A 41 -6.05 1.00 2.00
CA ASN A 41 -5.22 1.90 2.81
C ASN A 41 -4.69 3.16 2.09
N ASP A 42 -5.06 3.40 0.83
CA ASP A 42 -4.73 4.66 0.15
C ASP A 42 -5.44 5.83 0.82
N TYR A 43 -4.73 6.95 1.02
CA TYR A 43 -5.31 8.18 1.51
C TYR A 43 -5.68 9.08 0.34
N VAL A 44 -6.95 9.47 0.28
CA VAL A 44 -7.52 10.14 -0.88
C VAL A 44 -8.33 11.36 -0.45
N SER A 45 -8.36 12.37 -1.33
CA SER A 45 -9.32 13.46 -1.25
C SER A 45 -10.45 13.23 -2.22
N PHE A 46 -11.67 13.51 -1.81
CA PHE A 46 -12.88 13.32 -2.61
C PHE A 46 -13.95 14.34 -2.23
N ASP A 47 -14.91 14.54 -3.11
CA ASP A 47 -16.10 15.34 -2.84
C ASP A 47 -17.25 14.43 -2.42
N SER A 48 -17.83 14.70 -1.26
CA SER A 48 -19.04 14.00 -0.81
C SER A 48 -20.25 14.56 -1.52
N VAL A 49 -20.97 13.70 -2.22
CA VAL A 49 -22.20 14.06 -2.94
C VAL A 49 -23.30 13.11 -2.49
N GLN A 50 -24.53 13.60 -2.37
CA GLN A 50 -25.67 12.76 -2.06
C GLN A 50 -26.12 12.01 -3.31
N GLY A 51 -26.10 10.67 -3.28
CA GLY A 51 -26.57 9.81 -4.35
C GLY A 51 -27.79 8.98 -3.94
N ASP A 52 -28.34 8.22 -4.89
CA ASP A 52 -29.56 7.42 -4.70
C ASP A 52 -29.43 6.32 -3.62
N ARG A 53 -28.20 5.87 -3.33
CA ARG A 53 -27.91 4.80 -2.36
C ARG A 53 -27.13 5.30 -1.14
N GLY A 54 -27.12 6.61 -0.90
CA GLY A 54 -26.38 7.24 0.19
C GLY A 54 -25.27 8.15 -0.29
N MET A 55 -24.32 8.46 0.60
CA MET A 55 -23.20 9.34 0.32
C MET A 55 -22.24 8.70 -0.70
N LYS A 56 -22.01 9.37 -1.82
CA LYS A 56 -21.03 8.97 -2.85
C LYS A 56 -19.81 9.90 -2.80
N ALA A 57 -18.67 9.38 -3.22
CA ALA A 57 -17.43 10.12 -3.43
C ALA A 57 -17.23 10.41 -4.92
N GLU A 58 -17.08 11.68 -5.27
CA GLU A 58 -16.74 12.16 -6.62
C GLU A 58 -15.40 12.91 -6.64
N ASN A 59 -14.84 13.16 -7.83
CA ASN A 59 -13.56 13.85 -8.02
C ASN A 59 -12.41 13.30 -7.17
N VAL A 60 -12.29 11.97 -7.09
CA VAL A 60 -11.32 11.35 -6.18
C VAL A 60 -9.89 11.59 -6.66
N LYS A 61 -9.05 12.08 -5.74
CA LYS A 61 -7.63 12.36 -5.93
C LYS A 61 -6.81 11.59 -4.91
N LEU A 62 -5.84 10.84 -5.39
CA LEU A 62 -4.87 10.16 -4.53
C LEU A 62 -3.94 11.19 -3.89
N LEU A 63 -3.90 11.23 -2.56
CA LEU A 63 -3.00 12.08 -1.79
C LEU A 63 -1.77 11.29 -1.37
N GLU A 64 -1.96 10.13 -0.75
CA GLU A 64 -0.89 9.22 -0.35
C GLU A 64 -1.22 7.78 -0.71
N LYS A 65 -0.20 7.03 -1.13
CA LYS A 65 -0.34 5.58 -1.35
C LYS A 65 -0.18 4.84 -0.02
N GLY A 66 -1.09 3.90 0.26
CA GLY A 66 -1.05 3.07 1.45
C GLY A 66 0.24 2.23 1.56
N SER A 67 0.93 2.01 0.44
CA SER A 67 2.23 1.33 0.40
C SER A 67 3.40 2.12 0.98
N GLU A 68 3.31 3.45 1.11
CA GLU A 68 4.44 4.29 1.57
C GLU A 68 4.47 4.47 3.09
N ARG A 69 3.35 4.27 3.80
CA ARG A 69 3.31 4.34 5.28
C ARG A 69 4.01 3.18 6.00
N SER A 70 4.46 2.15 5.26
CA SER A 70 5.21 1.01 5.81
C SER A 70 6.68 1.01 5.38
N GLY A 71 7.15 2.03 4.66
CA GLY A 71 8.45 2.01 3.97
C GLY A 71 9.42 3.14 4.34
N GLY A 72 9.39 3.60 5.59
CA GLY A 72 10.28 4.64 6.09
C GLY A 72 11.28 4.15 7.12
N GLU A 73 12.09 3.13 6.80
CA GLU A 73 13.40 2.96 7.45
C GLU A 73 14.47 2.77 6.39
N GLN A 74 15.53 3.55 6.58
CA GLN A 74 16.50 3.98 5.60
C GLN A 74 17.70 3.01 5.52
N GLN A 75 18.24 2.84 4.30
CA GLN A 75 19.68 2.68 3.95
C GLN A 75 20.47 1.47 4.55
N GLN A 76 20.72 0.42 3.77
CA GLN A 76 21.94 0.21 2.95
C GLN A 76 23.28 0.13 3.74
N GLN A 77 23.72 -1.10 4.09
CA GLN A 77 25.06 -1.66 3.82
C GLN A 77 25.21 -3.10 4.39
N GLN A 78 25.02 -4.11 3.53
CA GLN A 78 25.81 -5.35 3.51
C GLN A 78 26.30 -5.47 2.06
N PRO A 79 27.63 -5.57 1.81
CA PRO A 79 28.30 -6.88 1.79
C PRO A 79 29.74 -6.81 2.37
N GLN A 80 30.37 -7.90 2.83
CA GLN A 80 31.02 -8.89 1.97
C GLN A 80 31.26 -10.22 2.71
N GLN A 81 30.85 -11.31 2.04
CA GLN A 81 31.46 -12.65 2.06
C GLN A 81 32.98 -12.49 1.89
N SER A 82 33.88 -13.21 2.54
CA SER A 82 34.23 -14.64 2.46
C SER A 82 35.53 -14.74 3.29
N GLU A 83 35.84 -15.82 4.00
CA GLU A 83 36.44 -17.01 3.41
C GLU A 83 36.32 -18.19 4.38
N GLU A 84 36.04 -19.32 3.78
CA GLU A 84 35.92 -20.63 4.38
C GLU A 84 37.31 -21.28 4.51
N GLN A 85 37.42 -22.20 5.47
CA GLN A 85 38.29 -23.39 5.47
C GLN A 85 39.82 -23.19 5.56
N ASP A 86 40.38 -23.58 6.71
CA ASP A 86 41.56 -24.44 6.71
C ASP A 86 41.37 -25.54 7.75
N THR A 87 41.00 -26.71 7.25
CA THR A 87 41.11 -27.99 7.95
C THR A 87 42.60 -28.33 8.02
N ASN A 88 43.16 -28.41 9.23
CA ASN A 88 44.35 -29.23 9.43
C ASN A 88 43.94 -30.44 10.28
N GLU A 89 43.56 -31.49 9.55
CA GLU A 89 43.82 -32.86 9.97
C GLU A 89 45.34 -33.00 10.12
N ASP A 90 45.81 -33.19 11.34
CA ASP A 90 47.16 -33.72 11.60
C ASP A 90 46.96 -35.02 12.39
N ASP A 91 46.55 -36.05 11.66
CA ASP A 91 46.52 -37.44 12.11
C ASP A 91 47.59 -38.21 11.32
N GLY A 92 48.62 -38.68 12.02
CA GLY A 92 49.62 -39.66 11.55
C GLY A 92 51.01 -39.07 11.36
N ALA A 93 52.10 -39.70 11.81
CA ALA A 93 52.34 -41.07 12.25
C ALA A 93 53.70 -41.05 13.02
N ASP A 94 53.84 -41.82 14.09
CA ASP A 94 54.65 -43.05 14.10
C ASP A 94 56.16 -42.82 13.87
N GLU A 95 56.91 -42.74 14.97
CA GLU A 95 58.15 -43.51 15.22
C GLU A 95 58.46 -43.57 16.73
#